data_AF-A0A814YCY0-F1
#
_entry.id   AF-A0A814YCY0-F1
#
_cell.length_a   1.000
_cell.length_b   1.000
_cell.length_c   1.000
_cell.angle_alpha   90.00
_cell.angle_beta   90.00
_cell.angle_gamma   90.00
#
_symmetry.space_group_name_H-M   'P 1'
#
loop_
_entity.id
_entity.type
_entity.pdbx_description
1 polymer ?
#
loop_
_entity_poly.entity_id
_entity_poly.type
_entity_poly.pdbx_seq_one_letter_code
_entity_poly.pdbx_strand_id
1 'polypeptide(L)'
;MTPLPTDKDEFIVECMKAYKNQANTLQDIQDFSEYYEPKLSLFWYSRQTFLYPLVNKALRLENIDILYLSRFFMRDIRDQLVLRQHTKSVKVYRGQVMSLNEIIQLKSLFFGDPTITTSTDVRPRDIYIAFKSFLSTSLKKSVAELYVAGQPVPGECLVLFKINADPTVCDQSNSFAELGTSSAIENEEEVVFMLNSIFRITDIHEEESKYIITLELCNNNDHTFKSVFESLKKDYGGEVAGYETEANLNSFATVLFNMKKYDLADKFFRRLYNELPPSHRDRARCCHNIGNVALARGQYKESLRWLNRALELFQQLWPFDHPGSGNTYHCIGSLYKSKRKYEQAIDAYKTAMFIFKRYFGDEHPRVALCFTSLANLYSENKDFERAIGLYREALLINEKCLPPFHPDLALIHYSLGMSYNTIRQQDLALHHYEKALIIGLKTFRPNEFLLSIIYAELATIYQKIGQIDKADDYFQKAATIMNVVSSTSDRRFNNRVDYMCRRCRQHVWAYAMFNGIRETCPICFIFHSRLSFWISDLFQ
;
A
#
# COMPACT_ATOMS: atom_id res chain seq x y z
N MET A 1 -29.92 19.54 -11.88
CA MET A 1 -28.93 18.93 -10.98
C MET A 1 -28.08 20.06 -10.44
N THR A 2 -27.94 20.20 -9.13
CA THR A 2 -26.92 21.09 -8.56
C THR A 2 -25.54 20.64 -9.03
N PRO A 3 -24.62 21.54 -9.41
CA PRO A 3 -23.27 21.15 -9.77
C PRO A 3 -22.64 20.41 -8.58
N LEU A 4 -21.86 19.35 -8.86
CA LEU A 4 -21.09 18.68 -7.81
C LEU A 4 -20.15 19.72 -7.18
N PRO A 5 -20.04 19.76 -5.84
CA PRO A 5 -19.08 20.63 -5.17
C PRO A 5 -17.67 20.38 -5.71
N THR A 6 -16.91 21.44 -5.92
CA THR A 6 -15.49 21.29 -6.28
C THR A 6 -14.71 20.76 -5.07
N ASP A 7 -13.51 20.23 -5.31
CA ASP A 7 -12.63 19.83 -4.20
C ASP A 7 -12.32 20.99 -3.26
N LYS A 8 -12.14 22.19 -3.82
CA LYS A 8 -11.97 23.42 -3.06
C LYS A 8 -13.19 23.63 -2.16
N ASP A 9 -14.41 23.55 -2.67
CA ASP A 9 -15.62 23.79 -1.87
C ASP A 9 -15.75 22.80 -0.70
N GLU A 10 -15.54 21.51 -0.95
CA GLU A 10 -15.56 20.49 0.11
C GLU A 10 -14.40 20.67 1.10
N PHE A 11 -13.20 21.02 0.61
CA PHE A 11 -12.05 21.31 1.45
C PHE A 11 -12.33 22.49 2.39
N ILE A 12 -12.91 23.58 1.89
CA ILE A 12 -13.31 24.73 2.69
C ILE A 12 -14.31 24.31 3.77
N VAL A 13 -15.35 23.55 3.41
CA VAL A 13 -16.36 23.07 4.36
C VAL A 13 -15.74 22.23 5.48
N GLU A 14 -14.83 21.32 5.15
CA GLU A 14 -14.12 20.52 6.15
C GLU A 14 -13.18 21.36 7.02
N CYS A 15 -12.51 22.35 6.45
CA CYS A 15 -11.68 23.29 7.22
C CYS A 15 -12.53 24.12 8.19
N MET A 16 -13.65 24.66 7.75
CA MET A 16 -14.58 25.44 8.60
C MET A 16 -15.10 24.59 9.77
N LYS A 17 -15.38 23.30 9.55
CA LYS A 17 -15.75 22.36 10.62
C LYS A 17 -14.61 22.11 11.60
N ALA A 18 -13.40 21.89 11.09
CA ALA A 18 -12.21 21.60 11.90
C ALA A 18 -11.81 22.79 12.80
N TYR A 19 -11.96 24.01 12.29
CA TYR A 19 -11.53 25.24 12.96
C TYR A 19 -12.68 26.10 13.50
N LYS A 20 -13.87 25.51 13.69
CA LYS A 20 -15.11 26.21 14.12
C LYS A 20 -14.99 27.11 15.36
N ASN A 21 -13.99 26.87 16.22
CA ASN A 21 -13.77 27.62 17.46
C ASN A 21 -12.60 28.62 17.37
N GLN A 22 -12.00 28.83 16.19
CA GLN A 22 -10.83 29.69 15.99
C GLN A 22 -11.18 30.83 15.03
N ALA A 23 -11.63 31.97 15.55
CA ALA A 23 -12.16 33.07 14.76
C ALA A 23 -11.16 33.60 13.70
N ASN A 24 -9.90 33.81 14.08
CA ASN A 24 -8.85 34.27 13.15
C ASN A 24 -8.65 33.26 12.00
N THR A 25 -8.63 31.97 12.31
CA THR A 25 -8.47 30.91 11.32
C THR A 25 -9.67 30.79 10.40
N LEU A 26 -10.89 31.03 10.89
CA LEU A 26 -12.08 31.08 10.04
C LEU A 26 -12.02 32.23 9.03
N GLN A 27 -11.46 33.38 9.43
CA GLN A 27 -11.22 34.48 8.50
C GLN A 27 -10.19 34.09 7.43
N ASP A 28 -9.08 33.46 7.82
CA ASP A 28 -8.08 32.97 6.84
C ASP A 28 -8.68 31.96 5.85
N ILE A 29 -9.60 31.10 6.31
CA ILE A 29 -10.32 30.14 5.44
C ILE A 29 -11.25 30.86 4.47
N GLN A 30 -11.93 31.92 4.90
CA GLN A 30 -12.76 32.75 4.02
C GLN A 30 -11.93 33.47 2.97
N ASP A 31 -10.82 34.10 3.38
CA ASP A 31 -9.89 34.76 2.47
C ASP A 31 -9.35 33.76 1.43
N PHE A 32 -8.98 32.55 1.84
CA PHE A 32 -8.53 31.49 0.93
C PHE A 32 -9.66 31.05 -0.01
N SER A 33 -10.90 30.94 0.49
CA SER A 33 -12.06 30.61 -0.34
C SER A 33 -12.29 31.65 -1.45
N GLU A 34 -12.15 32.94 -1.13
CA GLU A 34 -12.43 34.04 -2.05
C GLU A 34 -11.27 34.31 -3.02
N TYR A 35 -10.03 34.34 -2.53
CA TYR A 35 -8.87 34.86 -3.28
C TYR A 35 -7.88 33.78 -3.75
N TYR A 36 -8.14 32.49 -3.51
CA TYR A 36 -7.25 31.44 -4.01
C TYR A 36 -7.29 31.32 -5.54
N GLU A 37 -6.11 31.41 -6.15
CA GLU A 37 -5.84 31.12 -7.56
C GLU A 37 -4.65 30.14 -7.68
N PRO A 38 -4.59 29.25 -8.68
CA PRO A 38 -3.51 28.26 -8.81
C PRO A 38 -2.09 28.85 -8.80
N LYS A 39 -1.90 30.02 -9.43
CA LYS A 39 -0.61 30.75 -9.45
C LYS A 39 -0.21 31.35 -8.10
N LEU A 40 -1.08 31.34 -7.09
CA LEU A 40 -0.82 31.81 -5.73
C LEU A 40 -0.67 30.67 -4.72
N SER A 41 -0.62 29.41 -5.16
CA SER A 41 -0.48 28.24 -4.26
C SER A 41 0.74 28.32 -3.32
N LEU A 42 1.91 28.72 -3.81
CA LEU A 42 3.11 28.91 -2.98
C LEU A 42 2.99 30.08 -1.97
N PHE A 43 2.32 31.16 -2.36
CA PHE A 43 2.02 32.29 -1.47
C PHE A 43 1.13 31.82 -0.32
N TRP A 44 0.05 31.10 -0.64
CA TRP A 44 -0.85 30.55 0.37
C TRP A 44 -0.20 29.48 1.25
N TYR A 45 0.75 28.72 0.70
CA TYR A 45 1.52 27.72 1.44
C TYR A 45 2.48 28.36 2.46
N SER A 46 3.18 29.43 2.08
CA SER A 46 4.15 30.15 2.94
C SER A 46 3.49 31.11 3.94
N ARG A 47 2.25 31.57 3.67
CA ARG A 47 1.50 32.42 4.60
C ARG A 47 1.25 31.69 5.92
N GLN A 48 1.50 32.36 7.05
CA GLN A 48 1.25 31.85 8.41
C GLN A 48 -0.26 31.71 8.72
N THR A 49 -0.90 30.72 8.07
CA THR A 49 -2.34 30.43 8.17
C THR A 49 -2.57 28.95 8.49
N PHE A 50 -3.80 28.45 8.30
CA PHE A 50 -4.16 27.05 8.53
C PHE A 50 -3.58 26.06 7.51
N LEU A 51 -3.23 26.50 6.29
CA LEU A 51 -2.92 25.59 5.19
C LEU A 51 -1.64 24.78 5.43
N TYR A 52 -0.53 25.44 5.71
CA TYR A 52 0.75 24.80 6.00
C TYR A 52 0.63 23.73 7.12
N PRO A 53 0.12 24.06 8.34
CA PRO A 53 0.02 23.08 9.39
C PRO A 53 -1.01 21.99 9.08
N LEU A 54 -2.13 22.31 8.43
CA LEU A 54 -3.16 21.33 8.09
C LEU A 54 -2.65 20.29 7.08
N VAL A 55 -2.08 20.75 5.96
CA VAL A 55 -1.61 19.88 4.88
C VAL A 55 -0.41 19.06 5.35
N ASN A 56 0.58 19.67 6.00
CA ASN A 56 1.74 18.93 6.50
C ASN A 56 1.38 17.95 7.63
N LYS A 57 0.38 18.27 8.48
CA LYS A 57 -0.15 17.31 9.46
C LYS A 57 -0.91 16.18 8.77
N ALA A 58 -1.72 16.48 7.75
CA ALA A 58 -2.45 15.47 6.99
C ALA A 58 -1.50 14.50 6.28
N LEU A 59 -0.37 14.99 5.74
CA LEU A 59 0.67 14.18 5.14
C LEU A 59 1.36 13.28 6.17
N ARG A 60 1.76 13.83 7.32
CA ARG A 60 2.41 13.06 8.40
C ARG A 60 1.51 11.99 9.01
N LEU A 61 0.22 12.30 9.18
CA LEU A 61 -0.76 11.40 9.80
C LEU A 61 -1.55 10.57 8.78
N GLU A 62 -1.25 10.71 7.48
CA GLU A 62 -1.96 10.03 6.39
C GLU A 62 -3.48 10.24 6.44
N ASN A 63 -3.91 11.48 6.73
CA ASN A 63 -5.31 11.86 6.72
C ASN A 63 -5.84 11.94 5.28
N ILE A 64 -6.32 10.81 4.77
CA ILE A 64 -6.78 10.62 3.39
C ILE A 64 -7.86 11.62 2.98
N ASP A 65 -8.81 11.96 3.86
CA ASP A 65 -9.88 12.90 3.51
C ASP A 65 -9.32 14.29 3.21
N ILE A 66 -8.44 14.79 4.07
CA ILE A 66 -7.80 16.10 3.85
C ILE A 66 -6.89 16.06 2.64
N LEU A 67 -6.07 15.01 2.49
CA LEU A 67 -5.12 14.88 1.37
C LEU A 67 -5.84 14.82 0.01
N TYR A 68 -6.96 14.12 -0.04
CA TYR A 68 -7.78 14.06 -1.23
C TYR A 68 -8.41 15.41 -1.56
N LEU A 69 -9.02 16.06 -0.56
CA LEU A 69 -9.68 17.35 -0.76
C LEU A 69 -8.68 18.46 -1.08
N SER A 70 -7.46 18.39 -0.55
CA SER A 70 -6.39 19.34 -0.87
C SER A 70 -5.66 19.01 -2.18
N ARG A 71 -6.06 18.00 -2.97
CA ARG A 71 -5.30 17.58 -4.16
C ARG A 71 -5.10 18.68 -5.20
N PHE A 72 -6.10 19.55 -5.36
CA PHE A 72 -5.99 20.71 -6.26
C PHE A 72 -4.84 21.61 -5.82
N PHE A 73 -4.76 21.91 -4.52
CA PHE A 73 -3.73 22.76 -3.94
C PHE A 73 -2.34 22.13 -4.04
N MET A 74 -2.25 20.83 -3.79
CA MET A 74 -0.99 20.07 -3.90
C MET A 74 -0.46 20.03 -5.33
N ARG A 75 -1.35 19.78 -6.32
CA ARG A 75 -1.02 19.84 -7.75
C ARG A 75 -0.55 21.23 -8.13
N ASP A 76 -1.28 22.26 -7.72
CA ASP A 76 -0.94 23.64 -8.04
C ASP A 76 0.40 24.07 -7.40
N ILE A 77 0.76 23.57 -6.19
CA ILE A 77 2.10 23.75 -5.61
C ILE A 77 3.17 23.11 -6.51
N ARG A 78 2.98 21.86 -6.92
CA ARG A 78 3.95 21.17 -7.77
C ARG A 78 4.16 21.93 -9.07
N ASP A 79 3.09 22.28 -9.77
CA ASP A 79 3.17 22.95 -11.07
C ASP A 79 3.97 24.26 -10.94
N GLN A 80 3.80 24.98 -9.82
CA GLN A 80 4.60 26.16 -9.54
C GLN A 80 6.08 25.89 -9.23
N LEU A 81 6.40 24.79 -8.54
CA LEU A 81 7.78 24.39 -8.25
C LEU A 81 8.50 23.94 -9.53
N VAL A 82 7.82 23.18 -10.41
CA VAL A 82 8.38 22.74 -11.71
C VAL A 82 8.79 23.94 -12.57
N LEU A 83 7.96 24.99 -12.60
CA LEU A 83 8.25 26.21 -13.37
C LEU A 83 9.42 27.03 -12.81
N ARG A 84 9.83 26.79 -11.56
CA ARG A 84 10.80 27.62 -10.83
C ARG A 84 12.04 26.86 -10.38
N GLN A 85 12.29 25.68 -10.95
CA GLN A 85 13.42 24.85 -10.56
C GLN A 85 14.74 25.61 -10.68
N HIS A 86 15.67 25.31 -9.76
CA HIS A 86 17.03 25.82 -9.85
C HIS A 86 17.72 25.31 -11.11
N THR A 87 18.58 26.16 -11.69
CA THR A 87 19.41 25.79 -12.84
C THR A 87 20.80 25.28 -12.45
N LYS A 88 21.17 25.41 -11.17
CA LYS A 88 22.46 25.01 -10.60
C LYS A 88 22.25 24.29 -9.29
N SER A 89 23.19 23.43 -8.91
CA SER A 89 23.16 22.72 -7.64
C SER A 89 23.17 23.70 -6.46
N VAL A 90 22.37 23.40 -5.43
CA VAL A 90 22.14 24.25 -4.26
C VAL A 90 22.46 23.47 -2.99
N LYS A 91 22.94 24.19 -1.97
CA LYS A 91 23.10 23.67 -0.61
C LYS A 91 22.10 24.35 0.31
N VAL A 92 21.29 23.56 0.98
CA VAL A 92 20.24 24.03 1.90
C VAL A 92 20.36 23.36 3.26
N TYR A 93 19.73 23.97 4.26
CA TYR A 93 19.84 23.58 5.65
C TYR A 93 18.47 23.47 6.31
N ARG A 94 18.35 22.53 7.25
CA ARG A 94 17.15 22.38 8.08
C ARG A 94 17.52 21.93 9.49
N GLY A 95 17.17 22.73 10.49
CA GLY A 95 17.26 22.35 11.89
C GLY A 95 15.96 21.71 12.38
N GLN A 96 16.07 20.62 13.13
CA GLN A 96 14.92 20.02 13.82
C GLN A 96 15.35 19.21 15.05
N VAL A 97 14.39 18.97 15.94
CA VAL A 97 14.53 18.05 17.07
C VAL A 97 14.12 16.64 16.63
N MET A 98 14.85 15.62 17.09
CA MET A 98 14.57 14.21 16.83
C MET A 98 14.68 13.38 18.10
N SER A 99 14.09 12.17 18.11
CA SER A 99 14.25 11.26 19.25
C SER A 99 15.67 10.67 19.28
N LEU A 100 16.24 10.52 20.48
CA LEU A 100 17.53 9.87 20.65
C LEU A 100 17.52 8.42 20.13
N ASN A 101 16.38 7.72 20.23
CA ASN A 101 16.26 6.36 19.70
C ASN A 101 16.32 6.33 18.17
N GLU A 102 15.74 7.33 17.50
CA GLU A 102 15.77 7.43 16.04
C GLU A 102 17.19 7.66 15.52
N ILE A 103 17.96 8.56 16.17
CA ILE A 103 19.34 8.82 15.75
C ILE A 103 20.25 7.62 16.01
N ILE A 104 20.06 6.90 17.13
CA ILE A 104 20.80 5.67 17.44
C ILE A 104 20.52 4.60 16.38
N GLN A 105 19.24 4.37 16.05
CA GLN A 105 18.86 3.44 15.00
C GLN A 105 19.48 3.83 13.65
N LEU A 106 19.41 5.11 13.29
CA LEU A 106 19.97 5.62 12.04
C LEU A 106 21.49 5.39 11.95
N LYS A 107 22.22 5.71 13.03
CA LYS A 107 23.66 5.46 13.13
C LYS A 107 24.00 3.97 13.03
N SER A 108 23.24 3.11 13.71
CA SER A 108 23.46 1.66 13.67
C SER A 108 23.26 1.08 12.26
N LEU A 109 22.28 1.62 11.52
CA LEU A 109 22.07 1.23 10.13
C LEU A 109 23.24 1.71 9.26
N PHE A 110 23.70 2.96 9.47
CA PHE A 110 24.69 3.62 8.60
C PHE A 110 26.08 3.04 8.76
N PHE A 111 26.54 2.91 10.00
CA PHE A 111 27.87 2.39 10.31
C PHE A 111 27.92 0.85 10.40
N GLY A 112 26.76 0.19 10.45
CA GLY A 112 26.66 -1.26 10.69
C GLY A 112 26.78 -1.62 12.18
N ASP A 113 26.53 -2.89 12.51
CA ASP A 113 26.67 -3.40 13.88
C ASP A 113 28.16 -3.40 14.28
N PRO A 114 28.57 -2.65 15.31
CA PRO A 114 29.97 -2.59 15.74
C PRO A 114 30.50 -3.92 16.27
N THR A 115 29.65 -4.93 16.52
CA THR A 115 30.05 -6.26 16.99
C THR A 115 30.47 -7.22 15.86
N ILE A 116 30.26 -6.86 14.60
CA ILE A 116 30.62 -7.68 13.43
C ILE A 116 31.91 -7.12 12.81
N THR A 117 33.06 -7.53 13.34
CA THR A 117 34.37 -7.24 12.76
C THR A 117 34.64 -8.16 11.56
N THR A 118 34.19 -7.80 10.38
CA THR A 118 34.77 -8.32 9.13
C THR A 118 35.56 -7.21 8.46
N SER A 119 36.86 -7.48 8.31
CA SER A 119 37.89 -6.60 7.75
C SER A 119 37.63 -6.23 6.30
N THR A 120 38.09 -5.02 5.96
CA THR A 120 38.32 -4.44 4.61
C THR A 120 37.08 -4.11 3.78
N ASP A 121 36.85 -2.80 3.59
CA ASP A 121 35.89 -2.15 2.67
C ASP A 121 34.38 -2.25 3.00
N VAL A 122 34.00 -1.90 4.24
CA VAL A 122 32.60 -1.56 4.51
C VAL A 122 32.36 -0.11 4.10
N ARG A 123 31.98 0.11 2.83
CA ARG A 123 31.29 1.37 2.48
C ARG A 123 30.07 1.50 3.39
N PRO A 124 29.75 2.70 3.92
CA PRO A 124 28.48 2.90 4.62
C PRO A 124 27.35 2.36 3.74
N ARG A 125 26.43 1.60 4.35
CA ARG A 125 25.29 1.06 3.59
C ARG A 125 24.54 2.23 2.96
N ASP A 126 24.08 2.07 1.72
CA ASP A 126 23.21 3.07 1.09
C ASP A 126 21.92 3.22 1.90
N ILE A 127 21.87 4.27 2.72
CA ILE A 127 20.68 4.61 3.50
C ILE A 127 20.00 5.80 2.87
N TYR A 128 18.70 5.63 2.71
CA TYR A 128 17.83 6.62 2.13
C TYR A 128 16.84 7.12 3.18
N ILE A 129 16.63 8.43 3.19
CA ILE A 129 15.61 9.09 4.00
C ILE A 129 14.64 9.83 3.07
N ALA A 130 13.35 9.76 3.42
CA ALA A 130 12.30 10.51 2.76
C ALA A 130 11.46 11.22 3.82
N PHE A 131 11.03 12.43 3.52
CA PHE A 131 10.19 13.22 4.42
C PHE A 131 8.72 13.07 4.03
N LYS A 132 7.85 12.81 5.02
CA LYS A 132 6.39 12.66 4.83
C LYS A 132 5.65 14.01 4.81
N SER A 133 6.30 15.03 4.27
CA SER A 133 5.78 16.39 4.18
C SER A 133 6.54 17.10 3.07
N PHE A 134 6.03 18.25 2.63
CA PHE A 134 6.89 19.18 1.91
C PHE A 134 8.08 19.52 2.81
N LEU A 135 9.28 19.39 2.26
CA LEU A 135 10.49 19.67 3.03
C LEU A 135 10.85 21.14 2.85
N SER A 136 10.47 21.93 3.85
CA SER A 136 10.88 23.32 3.99
C SER A 136 12.32 23.40 4.50
N THR A 137 13.17 24.16 3.80
CA THR A 137 14.61 24.32 4.08
C THR A 137 15.05 25.75 3.80
N SER A 138 16.23 26.14 4.29
CA SER A 138 16.78 27.49 4.05
C SER A 138 18.13 27.45 3.35
N LEU A 139 18.39 28.45 2.48
CA LEU A 139 19.72 28.71 1.93
C LEU A 139 20.72 29.18 3.01
N LYS A 140 20.21 29.81 4.09
CA LYS A 140 21.02 30.34 5.18
C LYS A 140 21.14 29.32 6.31
N LYS A 141 22.37 28.85 6.57
CA LYS A 141 22.69 27.97 7.71
C LYS A 141 22.23 28.59 9.04
N SER A 142 22.45 29.89 9.23
CA SER A 142 22.09 30.60 10.45
C SER A 142 20.59 30.55 10.77
N VAL A 143 19.73 30.56 9.74
CA VAL A 143 18.27 30.45 9.92
C VAL A 143 17.90 29.05 10.40
N ALA A 144 18.49 28.02 9.80
CA ALA A 144 18.27 26.63 10.23
C ALA A 144 18.81 26.38 11.64
N GLU A 145 19.91 27.03 12.03
CA GLU A 145 20.52 26.92 13.35
C GLU A 145 19.63 27.49 14.47
N LEU A 146 18.75 28.45 14.19
CA LEU A 146 17.77 28.96 15.17
C LEU A 146 16.84 27.85 15.68
N TYR A 147 16.51 26.87 14.85
CA TYR A 147 15.65 25.73 15.22
C TYR A 147 16.37 24.65 16.04
N VAL A 148 17.69 24.74 16.13
CA VAL A 148 18.54 23.87 16.93
C VAL A 148 19.39 24.68 17.90
N ALA A 149 18.91 25.87 18.28
CA ALA A 149 19.52 26.70 19.30
C ALA A 149 18.97 26.28 20.68
N GLY A 150 19.83 25.77 21.56
CA GLY A 150 19.48 25.41 22.94
C GLY A 150 20.02 24.06 23.39
N GLN A 151 19.53 23.56 24.53
CA GLN A 151 19.83 22.21 25.00
C GLN A 151 18.63 21.28 24.73
N PRO A 152 18.86 20.06 24.24
CA PRO A 152 17.78 19.11 24.02
C PRO A 152 17.16 18.65 25.34
N VAL A 153 15.87 18.34 25.30
CA VAL A 153 15.14 17.71 26.41
C VAL A 153 15.62 16.25 26.57
N PRO A 154 15.63 15.66 27.79
CA PRO A 154 16.01 14.27 27.95
C PRO A 154 15.22 13.32 27.04
N GLY A 155 15.94 12.52 26.24
CA GLY A 155 15.37 11.60 25.25
C GLY A 155 15.27 12.17 23.82
N GLU A 156 15.64 13.44 23.64
CA GLU A 156 15.70 14.11 22.33
C GLU A 156 17.14 14.50 21.97
N CYS A 157 17.37 14.78 20.70
CA CYS A 157 18.61 15.32 20.18
C CYS A 157 18.34 16.38 19.11
N LEU A 158 19.28 17.33 19.00
CA LEU A 158 19.23 18.38 17.98
C LEU A 158 19.90 17.89 16.71
N VAL A 159 19.25 18.07 15.56
CA VAL A 159 19.74 17.61 14.27
C VAL A 159 19.72 18.74 13.25
N LEU A 160 20.87 19.01 12.64
CA LEU A 160 21.01 19.91 11.51
C LEU A 160 21.25 19.09 10.24
N PHE A 161 20.26 19.08 9.35
CA PHE A 161 20.40 18.52 8.01
C PHE A 161 21.11 19.51 7.11
N LYS A 162 22.12 19.02 6.41
CA LYS A 162 22.84 19.72 5.34
C LYS A 162 22.58 18.98 4.04
N ILE A 163 21.83 19.60 3.14
CA ILE A 163 21.31 18.93 1.95
C ILE A 163 21.97 19.52 0.72
N ASN A 164 22.64 18.67 -0.05
CA ASN A 164 23.13 18.99 -1.38
C ASN A 164 22.08 18.55 -2.40
N ALA A 165 21.51 19.49 -3.13
CA ALA A 165 20.47 19.23 -4.12
C ALA A 165 20.96 19.62 -5.51
N ASP A 166 21.01 18.65 -6.42
CA ASP A 166 21.34 18.89 -7.82
C ASP A 166 20.04 18.84 -8.66
N PRO A 167 19.64 19.92 -9.35
CA PRO A 167 18.42 19.92 -10.13
C PRO A 167 18.48 18.95 -11.33
N THR A 168 19.67 18.55 -11.79
CA THR A 168 19.81 17.61 -12.92
C THR A 168 19.38 16.17 -12.59
N VAL A 169 19.28 15.84 -11.29
CA VAL A 169 18.77 14.54 -10.84
C VAL A 169 17.26 14.53 -10.60
N CYS A 170 16.61 15.70 -10.65
CA CYS A 170 15.16 15.81 -10.51
C CYS A 170 14.44 15.36 -11.78
N ASP A 171 13.29 14.73 -11.58
CA ASP A 171 12.25 14.63 -12.59
C ASP A 171 11.02 15.46 -12.17
N GLN A 172 9.92 15.33 -12.90
CA GLN A 172 8.67 16.05 -12.62
C GLN A 172 8.10 15.76 -11.22
N SER A 173 8.50 14.66 -10.56
CA SER A 173 7.98 14.22 -9.27
C SER A 173 8.79 14.73 -8.07
N ASN A 174 10.12 14.86 -8.22
CA ASN A 174 11.06 15.26 -7.15
C ASN A 174 11.54 16.71 -7.28
N SER A 175 10.69 17.58 -7.84
CA SER A 175 11.03 18.98 -8.07
C SER A 175 11.26 19.73 -6.74
N PHE A 176 12.19 20.68 -6.75
CA PHE A 176 12.38 21.63 -5.65
C PHE A 176 12.67 23.02 -6.23
N ALA A 177 12.26 24.06 -5.50
CA ALA A 177 12.50 25.44 -5.90
C ALA A 177 12.53 26.37 -4.69
N GLU A 178 13.23 27.49 -4.87
CA GLU A 178 13.17 28.64 -3.97
C GLU A 178 11.85 29.39 -4.11
N LEU A 179 11.25 29.81 -2.99
CA LEU A 179 9.97 30.51 -2.99
C LEU A 179 10.11 31.97 -3.45
N GLY A 180 11.15 32.68 -2.97
CA GLY A 180 11.48 34.03 -3.40
C GLY A 180 10.29 34.99 -3.33
N THR A 181 9.98 35.66 -4.45
CA THR A 181 8.84 36.60 -4.55
C THR A 181 7.48 35.93 -4.62
N SER A 182 7.42 34.61 -4.74
CA SER A 182 6.15 33.85 -4.74
C SER A 182 5.68 33.51 -3.32
N SER A 183 6.48 33.87 -2.31
CA SER A 183 6.13 33.73 -0.90
C SER A 183 5.22 34.85 -0.39
N ALA A 184 4.47 34.56 0.67
CA ALA A 184 3.84 35.59 1.49
C ALA A 184 4.82 36.39 2.36
N ILE A 185 6.06 35.91 2.51
CA ILE A 185 7.15 36.57 3.22
C ILE A 185 8.06 37.23 2.17
N GLU A 186 8.30 38.53 2.30
CA GLU A 186 9.17 39.26 1.38
C GLU A 186 10.62 38.74 1.44
N ASN A 187 11.20 38.48 0.27
CA ASN A 187 12.57 37.95 0.12
C ASN A 187 12.80 36.62 0.86
N GLU A 188 11.84 35.70 0.75
CA GLU A 188 11.95 34.39 1.36
C GLU A 188 12.97 33.49 0.65
N GLU A 189 14.08 33.21 1.33
CA GLU A 189 15.13 32.28 0.91
C GLU A 189 14.84 30.84 1.38
N GLU A 190 13.55 30.47 1.37
CA GLU A 190 13.08 29.12 1.63
C GLU A 190 13.14 28.31 0.34
N VAL A 191 13.69 27.11 0.41
CA VAL A 191 13.62 26.10 -0.64
C VAL A 191 12.70 24.99 -0.18
N VAL A 192 11.68 24.72 -0.99
CA VAL A 192 10.69 23.67 -0.74
C VAL A 192 10.94 22.50 -1.68
N PHE A 193 11.09 21.30 -1.11
CA PHE A 193 11.12 20.06 -1.87
C PHE A 193 9.73 19.42 -1.92
N MET A 194 9.40 18.86 -3.09
CA MET A 194 8.20 18.05 -3.28
C MET A 194 8.19 16.81 -2.37
N LEU A 195 6.96 16.34 -2.12
CA LEU A 195 6.73 15.04 -1.49
C LEU A 195 7.46 13.93 -2.23
N ASN A 196 7.95 12.95 -1.49
CA ASN A 196 8.74 11.81 -1.99
C ASN A 196 10.13 12.18 -2.54
N SER A 197 10.63 13.39 -2.29
CA SER A 197 12.06 13.65 -2.43
C SER A 197 12.84 12.70 -1.52
N ILE A 198 13.70 11.88 -2.14
CA ILE A 198 14.52 10.89 -1.46
C ILE A 198 15.94 11.42 -1.39
N PHE A 199 16.53 11.26 -0.23
CA PHE A 199 17.89 11.69 0.03
C PHE A 199 18.73 10.51 0.48
N ARG A 200 19.90 10.34 -0.13
CA ARG A 200 20.95 9.45 0.38
C ARG A 200 21.64 10.15 1.54
N ILE A 201 21.83 9.44 2.64
CA ILE A 201 22.70 9.89 3.72
C ILE A 201 24.15 9.62 3.31
N THR A 202 24.98 10.65 3.31
CA THR A 202 26.40 10.53 2.95
C THR A 202 27.32 10.66 4.15
N ASP A 203 26.86 11.31 5.22
CA ASP A 203 27.65 11.51 6.43
C ASP A 203 26.76 11.78 7.65
N ILE A 204 27.19 11.25 8.81
CA ILE A 204 26.56 11.50 10.12
C ILE A 204 27.69 11.73 11.13
N HIS A 205 27.76 12.92 11.70
CA HIS A 205 28.71 13.22 12.79
C HIS A 205 28.07 14.12 13.85
N GLU A 206 28.77 14.27 14.97
CA GLU A 206 28.36 15.14 16.07
C GLU A 206 29.28 16.36 16.12
N GLU A 207 28.69 17.55 16.24
CA GLU A 207 29.39 18.84 16.31
C GLU A 207 28.64 19.73 17.31
N GLU A 208 29.32 20.35 18.28
CA GLU A 208 28.70 21.33 19.20
C GLU A 208 27.40 20.88 19.91
N SER A 209 27.31 19.61 20.35
CA SER A 209 26.10 19.03 20.99
C SER A 209 24.87 18.90 20.07
N LYS A 210 25.07 18.91 18.76
CA LYS A 210 24.05 18.59 17.73
C LYS A 210 24.61 17.54 16.76
N TYR A 211 23.71 16.78 16.13
CA TYR A 211 24.06 15.88 15.04
C TYR A 211 23.96 16.60 13.70
N ILE A 212 25.01 16.48 12.89
CA ILE A 212 25.02 16.95 11.51
C ILE A 212 24.79 15.74 10.62
N ILE A 213 23.76 15.79 9.79
CA ILE A 213 23.44 14.76 8.80
C ILE A 213 23.56 15.37 7.41
N THR A 214 24.51 14.89 6.63
CA THR A 214 24.67 15.32 5.24
C THR A 214 23.85 14.42 4.32
N LEU A 215 23.05 15.07 3.48
CA LEU A 215 22.10 14.46 2.55
C LEU A 215 22.42 14.85 1.11
N GLU A 216 22.25 13.91 0.19
CA GLU A 216 22.29 14.15 -1.26
C GLU A 216 20.95 13.76 -1.89
N LEU A 217 20.36 14.66 -2.67
CA LEU A 217 19.13 14.39 -3.41
C LEU A 217 19.36 13.27 -4.44
N CYS A 218 18.46 12.29 -4.49
CA CYS A 218 18.58 11.15 -5.41
C CYS A 218 17.70 11.29 -6.65
N ASN A 219 18.14 10.66 -7.75
CA ASN A 219 17.32 10.45 -8.95
C ASN A 219 16.42 9.20 -8.76
N ASN A 220 15.22 9.24 -9.32
CA ASN A 220 14.35 8.06 -9.44
C ASN A 220 14.96 6.90 -10.24
N ASN A 221 16.01 7.15 -11.03
CA ASN A 221 16.76 6.15 -11.80
C ASN A 221 17.94 5.49 -11.05
N ASP A 222 18.15 5.77 -9.76
CA ASP A 222 19.14 5.03 -8.98
C ASP A 222 18.81 3.53 -9.02
N HIS A 223 19.72 2.68 -9.54
CA HIS A 223 19.46 1.28 -9.84
C HIS A 223 18.95 0.47 -8.64
N THR A 224 19.36 0.83 -7.43
CA THR A 224 18.91 0.20 -6.18
C THR A 224 17.48 0.61 -5.80
N PHE A 225 17.11 1.86 -6.08
CA PHE A 225 15.79 2.41 -5.83
C PHE A 225 14.77 1.96 -6.88
N LYS A 226 15.18 1.94 -8.15
CA LYS A 226 14.35 1.57 -9.30
C LYS A 226 13.76 0.16 -9.18
N SER A 227 14.53 -0.83 -8.73
CA SER A 227 14.01 -2.21 -8.57
C SER A 227 12.96 -2.33 -7.47
N VAL A 228 13.12 -1.60 -6.36
CA VAL A 228 12.13 -1.55 -5.26
C VAL A 228 10.86 -0.85 -5.76
N PHE A 229 11.03 0.23 -6.51
CA PHE A 229 9.95 1.02 -7.08
C PHE A 229 9.15 0.26 -8.14
N GLU A 230 9.82 -0.42 -9.07
CA GLU A 230 9.19 -1.27 -10.08
C GLU A 230 8.45 -2.44 -9.43
N SER A 231 9.01 -3.04 -8.37
CA SER A 231 8.30 -4.06 -7.57
C SER A 231 7.03 -3.49 -6.93
N LEU A 232 7.10 -2.31 -6.31
CA LEU A 232 5.92 -1.66 -5.70
C LEU A 232 4.86 -1.27 -6.75
N LYS A 233 5.27 -0.79 -7.92
CA LYS A 233 4.35 -0.52 -9.05
C LYS A 233 3.71 -1.82 -9.54
N LYS A 234 4.47 -2.90 -9.68
CA LYS A 234 3.97 -4.21 -10.11
C LYS A 234 2.99 -4.82 -9.10
N ASP A 235 3.29 -4.75 -7.81
CA ASP A 235 2.50 -5.35 -6.74
C ASP A 235 1.17 -4.61 -6.48
N TYR A 236 1.07 -3.34 -6.86
CA TYR A 236 -0.08 -2.48 -6.53
C TYR A 236 -0.78 -1.82 -7.73
N GLY A 237 -0.39 -2.14 -8.98
CA GLY A 237 -1.26 -1.94 -10.16
C GLY A 237 -0.74 -1.07 -11.31
N GLY A 238 0.57 -1.10 -11.60
CA GLY A 238 1.17 -0.40 -12.74
C GLY A 238 1.21 -1.18 -14.06
N GLU A 239 1.01 -2.50 -14.05
CA GLU A 239 0.99 -3.29 -15.28
C GLU A 239 -0.14 -4.32 -15.26
N VAL A 240 -1.33 -3.86 -15.61
CA VAL A 240 -2.27 -4.74 -16.30
C VAL A 240 -1.98 -4.59 -17.79
N ALA A 241 -1.44 -5.64 -18.41
CA ALA A 241 -1.13 -5.70 -19.83
C ALA A 241 -2.17 -4.97 -20.69
N GLY A 242 -1.73 -3.89 -21.36
CA GLY A 242 -2.52 -3.16 -22.37
C GLY A 242 -3.04 -1.77 -21.98
N TYR A 243 -2.75 -1.23 -20.79
CA TYR A 243 -3.17 0.13 -20.42
C TYR A 243 -2.04 0.88 -19.71
N GLU A 244 -1.51 1.93 -20.36
CA GLU A 244 -0.78 3.00 -19.67
C GLU A 244 -1.70 3.54 -18.58
N THR A 245 -1.40 3.21 -17.33
CA THR A 245 -2.17 3.69 -16.18
C THR A 245 -1.40 4.85 -15.59
N GLU A 246 -1.65 6.04 -16.13
CA GLU A 246 -1.46 7.27 -15.37
C GLU A 246 -2.13 7.09 -14.00
N ALA A 247 -1.41 7.39 -12.94
CA ALA A 247 -1.95 7.31 -11.60
C ALA A 247 -3.13 8.28 -11.47
N ASN A 248 -4.32 7.72 -11.29
CA ASN A 248 -5.53 8.51 -11.25
C ASN A 248 -6.40 8.10 -10.06
N LEU A 249 -7.49 8.83 -9.85
CA LEU A 249 -8.40 8.61 -8.72
C LEU A 249 -8.93 7.17 -8.65
N ASN A 250 -9.08 6.48 -9.78
CA ASN A 250 -9.48 5.08 -9.79
C ASN A 250 -8.42 4.17 -9.17
N SER A 251 -7.14 4.39 -9.49
CA SER A 251 -6.04 3.62 -8.92
C SER A 251 -5.88 3.89 -7.42
N PHE A 252 -6.00 5.16 -6.98
CA PHE A 252 -6.01 5.50 -5.56
C PHE A 252 -7.15 4.82 -4.79
N ALA A 253 -8.37 4.87 -5.33
CA ALA A 253 -9.52 4.20 -4.74
C ALA A 253 -9.35 2.66 -4.68
N THR A 254 -8.62 2.08 -5.63
CA THR A 254 -8.28 0.65 -5.65
C THR A 254 -7.31 0.29 -4.52
N VAL A 255 -6.31 1.14 -4.26
CA VAL A 255 -5.41 0.97 -3.10
C VAL A 255 -6.20 1.02 -1.80
N LEU A 256 -7.14 1.96 -1.67
CA LEU A 256 -8.00 2.05 -0.49
C LEU A 256 -8.88 0.81 -0.30
N PHE A 257 -9.40 0.26 -1.40
CA PHE A 257 -10.12 -1.02 -1.37
C PHE A 257 -9.23 -2.16 -0.86
N ASN A 258 -8.00 -2.26 -1.35
CA ASN A 258 -7.03 -3.28 -0.91
C ASN A 258 -6.64 -3.11 0.56
N MET A 259 -6.60 -1.87 1.05
CA MET A 259 -6.44 -1.54 2.48
C MET A 259 -7.71 -1.81 3.32
N LYS A 260 -8.78 -2.35 2.72
CA LYS A 260 -10.09 -2.59 3.34
C LYS A 260 -10.79 -1.32 3.84
N LYS A 261 -10.38 -0.14 3.36
CA LYS A 261 -11.04 1.15 3.63
C LYS A 261 -12.21 1.34 2.65
N TYR A 262 -13.19 0.44 2.72
CA TYR A 262 -14.29 0.36 1.75
C TYR A 262 -15.12 1.64 1.66
N ASP A 263 -15.32 2.35 2.77
CA ASP A 263 -16.05 3.62 2.81
C ASP A 263 -15.40 4.73 1.99
N LEU A 264 -14.08 4.86 2.11
CA LEU A 264 -13.33 5.82 1.32
C LEU A 264 -13.24 5.37 -0.15
N ALA A 265 -12.98 4.09 -0.41
CA ALA A 265 -12.94 3.56 -1.78
C ALA A 265 -14.26 3.82 -2.53
N ASP A 266 -15.40 3.51 -1.92
CA ASP A 266 -16.73 3.74 -2.49
C ASP A 266 -16.99 5.22 -2.78
N LYS A 267 -16.64 6.10 -1.83
CA LYS A 267 -16.74 7.56 -1.97
C LYS A 267 -16.00 8.03 -3.23
N PHE A 268 -14.76 7.59 -3.41
CA PHE A 268 -13.94 8.00 -4.56
C PHE A 268 -14.40 7.42 -5.88
N PHE A 269 -14.76 6.13 -5.95
CA PHE A 269 -15.25 5.55 -7.20
C PHE A 269 -16.56 6.21 -7.67
N ARG A 270 -17.47 6.55 -6.74
CA ARG A 270 -18.72 7.23 -7.08
C ARG A 270 -18.50 8.67 -7.51
N ARG A 271 -17.58 9.38 -6.85
CA ARG A 271 -17.22 10.74 -7.23
C ARG A 271 -16.64 10.77 -8.64
N LEU A 272 -15.65 9.92 -8.91
CA LEU A 272 -15.07 9.78 -10.25
C LEU A 272 -16.15 9.43 -11.30
N TYR A 273 -17.04 8.48 -11.00
CA TYR A 273 -18.14 8.12 -11.90
C TYR A 273 -19.06 9.29 -12.27
N ASN A 274 -19.28 10.22 -11.33
CA ASN A 274 -20.14 11.39 -11.49
C ASN A 274 -19.43 12.56 -12.20
N GLU A 275 -18.12 12.72 -12.00
CA GLU A 275 -17.30 13.75 -12.66
C GLU A 275 -17.04 13.41 -14.13
N LEU A 276 -16.96 12.12 -14.46
CA LEU A 276 -16.67 11.67 -15.81
C LEU A 276 -17.86 11.83 -16.78
N PRO A 277 -17.64 12.35 -18.01
CA PRO A 277 -18.67 12.45 -19.04
C PRO A 277 -19.30 11.09 -19.38
N PRO A 278 -20.57 11.03 -19.82
CA PRO A 278 -21.25 9.76 -20.03
C PRO A 278 -20.57 8.76 -20.97
N SER A 279 -19.85 9.26 -21.98
CA SER A 279 -19.07 8.51 -22.96
C SER A 279 -17.67 8.10 -22.49
N HIS A 280 -17.25 8.51 -21.29
CA HIS A 280 -15.90 8.28 -20.79
C HIS A 280 -15.68 6.80 -20.44
N ARG A 281 -14.59 6.23 -20.94
CA ARG A 281 -14.26 4.79 -20.84
C ARG A 281 -14.17 4.30 -19.39
N ASP A 282 -13.76 5.18 -18.48
CA ASP A 282 -13.53 4.81 -17.08
C ASP A 282 -14.79 4.70 -16.24
N ARG A 283 -15.95 5.13 -16.76
CA ARG A 283 -17.22 4.91 -16.08
C ARG A 283 -17.53 3.42 -15.92
N ALA A 284 -17.16 2.59 -16.90
CA ALA A 284 -17.31 1.14 -16.81
C ALA A 284 -16.45 0.56 -15.67
N ARG A 285 -15.19 1.05 -15.54
CA ARG A 285 -14.27 0.67 -14.46
C ARG A 285 -14.79 1.11 -13.08
N CYS A 286 -15.30 2.33 -12.98
CA CYS A 286 -15.90 2.83 -11.74
C CYS A 286 -17.10 1.97 -11.32
N CYS A 287 -18.03 1.66 -12.25
CA CYS A 287 -19.17 0.78 -11.96
C CYS A 287 -18.72 -0.61 -11.47
N HIS A 288 -17.72 -1.20 -12.11
CA HIS A 288 -17.15 -2.48 -11.70
C HIS A 288 -16.62 -2.41 -10.25
N ASN A 289 -15.82 -1.37 -9.96
CA ASN A 289 -15.20 -1.19 -8.65
C ASN A 289 -16.21 -0.86 -7.54
N ILE A 290 -17.23 -0.03 -7.81
CA ILE A 290 -18.35 0.20 -6.88
C ILE A 290 -19.07 -1.13 -6.59
N GLY A 291 -19.30 -1.94 -7.63
CA GLY A 291 -19.87 -3.27 -7.50
C GLY A 291 -19.03 -4.19 -6.61
N ASN A 292 -17.71 -4.15 -6.75
CA ASN A 292 -16.77 -4.92 -5.93
C ASN A 292 -16.73 -4.45 -4.46
N VAL A 293 -16.76 -3.13 -4.22
CA VAL A 293 -16.87 -2.57 -2.87
C VAL A 293 -18.17 -3.01 -2.20
N ALA A 294 -19.29 -2.92 -2.91
CA ALA A 294 -20.58 -3.40 -2.41
C ALA A 294 -20.55 -4.91 -2.10
N LEU A 295 -19.87 -5.73 -2.91
CA LEU A 295 -19.68 -7.15 -2.64
C LEU A 295 -18.88 -7.37 -1.34
N ALA A 296 -17.77 -6.67 -1.16
CA ALA A 296 -16.93 -6.77 0.05
C ALA A 296 -17.68 -6.38 1.33
N ARG A 297 -18.67 -5.48 1.23
CA ARG A 297 -19.58 -5.11 2.32
C ARG A 297 -20.77 -6.06 2.50
N GLY A 298 -20.93 -7.08 1.65
CA GLY A 298 -22.07 -8.00 1.66
C GLY A 298 -23.38 -7.41 1.08
N GLN A 299 -23.31 -6.27 0.40
CA GLN A 299 -24.44 -5.58 -0.23
C GLN A 299 -24.75 -6.18 -1.61
N TYR A 300 -25.15 -7.46 -1.65
CA TYR A 300 -25.23 -8.23 -2.90
C TYR A 300 -26.18 -7.65 -3.96
N LYS A 301 -27.32 -7.05 -3.58
CA LYS A 301 -28.26 -6.47 -4.55
C LYS A 301 -27.66 -5.25 -5.25
N GLU A 302 -27.01 -4.38 -4.49
CA GLU A 302 -26.34 -3.20 -5.02
C GLU A 302 -25.13 -3.60 -5.87
N SER A 303 -24.33 -4.55 -5.40
CA SER A 303 -23.20 -5.10 -6.15
C SER A 303 -23.63 -5.58 -7.53
N LEU A 304 -24.66 -6.43 -7.61
CA LEU A 304 -25.16 -6.95 -8.89
C LEU A 304 -25.66 -5.83 -9.82
N ARG A 305 -26.35 -4.81 -9.27
CA ARG A 305 -26.80 -3.64 -10.04
C ARG A 305 -25.62 -2.91 -10.70
N TRP A 306 -24.57 -2.62 -9.94
CA TRP A 306 -23.40 -1.92 -10.45
C TRP A 306 -22.54 -2.77 -11.40
N LEU A 307 -22.40 -4.06 -11.13
CA LEU A 307 -21.69 -4.99 -12.02
C LEU A 307 -22.43 -5.14 -13.37
N ASN A 308 -23.76 -5.25 -13.36
CA ASN A 308 -24.53 -5.26 -14.61
C ASN A 308 -24.40 -3.94 -15.36
N ARG A 309 -24.43 -2.81 -14.65
CA ARG A 309 -24.18 -1.50 -15.27
C ARG A 309 -22.77 -1.40 -15.88
N ALA A 310 -21.77 -2.01 -15.26
CA ALA A 310 -20.42 -2.08 -15.82
C ALA A 310 -20.41 -2.89 -17.12
N LEU A 311 -21.08 -4.04 -17.17
CA LEU A 311 -21.20 -4.87 -18.38
C LEU A 311 -21.88 -4.12 -19.53
N GLU A 312 -22.98 -3.41 -19.27
CA GLU A 312 -23.67 -2.58 -20.26
C GLU A 312 -22.72 -1.53 -20.87
N LEU A 313 -21.95 -0.83 -20.02
CA LEU A 313 -21.00 0.17 -20.48
C LEU A 313 -19.83 -0.46 -21.23
N PHE A 314 -19.31 -1.61 -20.78
CA PHE A 314 -18.26 -2.32 -21.51
C PHE A 314 -18.73 -2.72 -22.91
N GLN A 315 -19.97 -3.20 -23.04
CA GLN A 315 -20.54 -3.58 -24.33
C GLN A 315 -20.79 -2.37 -25.26
N GLN A 316 -21.17 -1.22 -24.71
CA GLN A 316 -21.37 0.01 -25.49
C GLN A 316 -20.06 0.61 -25.99
N LEU A 317 -19.01 0.55 -25.19
CA LEU A 317 -17.73 1.22 -25.46
C LEU A 317 -16.75 0.35 -26.25
N TRP A 318 -16.86 -0.98 -26.16
CA TRP A 318 -15.97 -1.91 -26.83
C TRP A 318 -16.76 -2.98 -27.63
N PRO A 319 -16.55 -3.08 -28.96
CA PRO A 319 -17.29 -4.01 -29.82
C PRO A 319 -16.86 -5.49 -29.69
N PHE A 320 -15.77 -5.78 -28.97
CA PHE A 320 -15.25 -7.13 -28.73
C PHE A 320 -15.17 -7.43 -27.23
N ASP A 321 -14.96 -8.71 -26.87
CA ASP A 321 -14.83 -9.21 -25.50
C ASP A 321 -13.71 -8.50 -24.73
N HIS A 322 -14.06 -7.38 -24.09
CA HIS A 322 -13.12 -6.55 -23.33
C HIS A 322 -12.73 -7.24 -22.01
N PRO A 323 -11.45 -7.20 -21.58
CA PRO A 323 -11.00 -7.80 -20.32
C PRO A 323 -11.75 -7.31 -19.08
N GLY A 324 -12.26 -6.08 -19.11
CA GLY A 324 -13.11 -5.52 -18.05
C GLY A 324 -14.44 -6.26 -17.87
N SER A 325 -15.03 -6.77 -18.96
CA SER A 325 -16.21 -7.64 -18.90
C SER A 325 -15.86 -8.96 -18.22
N GLY A 326 -14.71 -9.56 -18.56
CA GLY A 326 -14.21 -10.78 -17.90
C GLY A 326 -14.03 -10.59 -16.39
N ASN A 327 -13.40 -9.48 -15.97
CA ASN A 327 -13.27 -9.15 -14.54
C ASN A 327 -14.63 -9.00 -13.87
N THR A 328 -15.59 -8.38 -14.54
CA THR A 328 -16.94 -8.16 -14.02
C THR A 328 -17.71 -9.47 -13.86
N TYR A 329 -17.64 -10.38 -14.83
CA TYR A 329 -18.21 -11.72 -14.71
C TYR A 329 -17.55 -12.54 -13.59
N HIS A 330 -16.23 -12.43 -13.40
CA HIS A 330 -15.55 -13.07 -12.28
C HIS A 330 -16.05 -12.55 -10.91
N CYS A 331 -16.27 -11.24 -10.78
CA CYS A 331 -16.88 -10.65 -9.59
C CYS A 331 -18.33 -11.13 -9.37
N ILE A 332 -19.12 -11.24 -10.45
CA ILE A 332 -20.48 -11.81 -10.38
C ILE A 332 -20.44 -13.28 -9.93
N GLY A 333 -19.46 -14.06 -10.41
CA GLY A 333 -19.23 -15.43 -9.94
C GLY A 333 -18.95 -15.49 -8.44
N SER A 334 -18.11 -14.59 -7.94
CA SER A 334 -17.79 -14.46 -6.51
C SER A 334 -18.99 -14.03 -5.66
N LEU A 335 -19.85 -13.17 -6.22
CA LEU A 335 -21.13 -12.80 -5.62
C LEU A 335 -22.06 -14.00 -5.49
N TYR A 336 -22.25 -14.78 -6.56
CA TYR A 336 -23.10 -15.96 -6.52
C TYR A 336 -22.54 -17.06 -5.62
N LYS A 337 -21.22 -17.27 -5.62
CA LYS A 337 -20.53 -18.14 -4.68
C LYS A 337 -20.84 -17.76 -3.22
N SER A 338 -20.73 -16.47 -2.88
CA SER A 338 -21.04 -15.96 -1.54
C SER A 338 -22.50 -16.19 -1.12
N LYS A 339 -23.41 -16.29 -2.10
CA LYS A 339 -24.82 -16.63 -1.91
C LYS A 339 -25.12 -18.13 -2.01
N ARG A 340 -24.09 -19.00 -2.14
CA ARG A 340 -24.20 -20.45 -2.35
C ARG A 340 -25.02 -20.84 -3.59
N LYS A 341 -25.00 -19.98 -4.60
CA LYS A 341 -25.66 -20.14 -5.90
C LYS A 341 -24.65 -20.74 -6.88
N TYR A 342 -24.32 -22.01 -6.69
CA TYR A 342 -23.16 -22.63 -7.33
C TYR A 342 -23.25 -22.69 -8.85
N GLU A 343 -24.40 -23.07 -9.43
CA GLU A 343 -24.56 -23.12 -10.89
C GLU A 343 -24.34 -21.75 -11.54
N GLN A 344 -24.99 -20.70 -11.02
CA GLN A 344 -24.79 -19.34 -11.51
C GLN A 344 -23.36 -18.84 -11.34
N ALA A 345 -22.65 -19.28 -10.30
CA ALA A 345 -21.23 -18.97 -10.12
C ALA A 345 -20.35 -19.69 -11.15
N ILE A 346 -20.62 -20.97 -11.43
CA ILE A 346 -19.91 -21.75 -12.47
C ILE A 346 -20.06 -21.06 -13.81
N ASP A 347 -21.28 -20.69 -14.19
CA ASP A 347 -21.56 -20.05 -15.49
C ASP A 347 -20.79 -18.73 -15.60
N ALA A 348 -20.87 -17.87 -14.58
CA ALA A 348 -20.17 -16.59 -14.57
C ALA A 348 -18.64 -16.74 -14.65
N TYR A 349 -18.05 -17.69 -13.92
CA TYR A 349 -16.61 -17.94 -14.00
C TYR A 349 -16.19 -18.53 -15.36
N LYS A 350 -17.01 -19.40 -15.98
CA LYS A 350 -16.76 -19.91 -17.33
C LYS A 350 -16.85 -18.80 -18.38
N THR A 351 -17.82 -17.90 -18.28
CA THR A 351 -17.91 -16.73 -19.17
C THR A 351 -16.69 -15.82 -19.02
N ALA A 352 -16.25 -15.54 -17.78
CA ALA A 352 -15.03 -14.78 -17.54
C ALA A 352 -13.80 -15.45 -18.16
N MET A 353 -13.66 -16.77 -17.98
CA MET A 353 -12.57 -17.56 -18.56
C MET A 353 -12.58 -17.52 -20.10
N PHE A 354 -13.74 -17.64 -20.73
CA PHE A 354 -13.88 -17.56 -22.19
C PHE A 354 -13.38 -16.20 -22.71
N ILE A 355 -13.80 -15.10 -22.07
CA ILE A 355 -13.35 -13.74 -22.43
C ILE A 355 -11.82 -13.62 -22.26
N PHE A 356 -11.26 -14.09 -21.15
CA PHE A 356 -9.81 -14.01 -20.92
C PHE A 356 -9.01 -14.84 -21.91
N LYS A 357 -9.45 -16.06 -22.24
CA LYS A 357 -8.81 -16.90 -23.26
C LYS A 357 -8.82 -16.23 -24.62
N ARG A 358 -9.95 -15.65 -25.03
CA ARG A 358 -10.08 -14.96 -26.31
C ARG A 358 -9.17 -13.73 -26.40
N TYR A 359 -9.02 -12.99 -25.31
CA TYR A 359 -8.27 -11.72 -25.32
C TYR A 359 -6.77 -11.90 -25.07
N PHE A 360 -6.38 -12.75 -24.12
CA PHE A 360 -4.98 -12.91 -23.68
C PHE A 360 -4.34 -14.24 -24.08
N GLY A 361 -5.12 -15.20 -24.57
CA GLY A 361 -4.67 -16.58 -24.79
C GLY A 361 -4.86 -17.49 -23.58
N ASP A 362 -4.63 -18.79 -23.78
CA ASP A 362 -4.91 -19.84 -22.80
C ASP A 362 -3.98 -19.84 -21.58
N GLU A 363 -2.73 -19.39 -21.75
CA GLU A 363 -1.69 -19.43 -20.71
C GLU A 363 -1.58 -18.14 -19.88
N HIS A 364 -2.62 -17.30 -19.87
CA HIS A 364 -2.58 -16.04 -19.14
C HIS A 364 -2.98 -16.19 -17.65
N PRO A 365 -2.36 -15.46 -16.69
CA PRO A 365 -2.70 -15.55 -15.26
C PRO A 365 -4.19 -15.34 -14.92
N ARG A 366 -4.92 -14.55 -15.71
CA ARG A 366 -6.38 -14.38 -15.54
C ARG A 366 -7.17 -15.64 -15.86
N VAL A 367 -6.68 -16.51 -16.73
CA VAL A 367 -7.27 -17.84 -16.98
C VAL A 367 -7.01 -18.75 -15.78
N ALA A 368 -5.79 -18.74 -15.23
CA ALA A 368 -5.44 -19.47 -14.00
C ALA A 368 -6.30 -19.04 -12.79
N LEU A 369 -6.61 -17.75 -12.68
CA LEU A 369 -7.54 -17.22 -11.66
C LEU A 369 -8.94 -17.84 -11.78
N CYS A 370 -9.48 -17.96 -13.01
CA CYS A 370 -10.76 -18.62 -13.25
C CYS A 370 -10.72 -20.11 -12.91
N PHE A 371 -9.67 -20.82 -13.30
CA PHE A 371 -9.47 -22.23 -12.91
C PHE A 371 -9.46 -22.41 -11.40
N THR A 372 -8.70 -21.57 -10.68
CA THR A 372 -8.64 -21.59 -9.21
C THR A 372 -10.01 -21.29 -8.59
N SER A 373 -10.76 -20.35 -9.16
CA SER A 373 -12.09 -19.97 -8.65
C SER A 373 -13.12 -21.10 -8.85
N LEU A 374 -13.09 -21.76 -10.01
CA LEU A 374 -13.90 -22.96 -10.27
C LEU A 374 -13.48 -24.13 -9.37
N ALA A 375 -12.19 -24.37 -9.19
CA ALA A 375 -11.66 -25.41 -8.32
C ALA A 375 -12.13 -25.25 -6.87
N ASN A 376 -12.05 -24.02 -6.34
CA ASN A 376 -12.58 -23.69 -5.03
C ASN A 376 -14.08 -24.00 -4.91
N LEU A 377 -14.85 -23.72 -5.97
CA LEU A 377 -16.29 -23.96 -5.98
C LEU A 377 -16.63 -25.45 -5.97
N TYR A 378 -15.93 -26.25 -6.77
CA TYR A 378 -16.08 -27.71 -6.77
C TYR A 378 -15.65 -28.31 -5.42
N SER A 379 -14.56 -27.82 -4.85
CA SER A 379 -14.10 -28.23 -3.51
C SER A 379 -15.14 -27.91 -2.42
N GLU A 380 -15.75 -26.72 -2.43
CA GLU A 380 -16.86 -26.36 -1.53
C GLU A 380 -18.10 -27.25 -1.72
N ASN A 381 -18.31 -27.74 -2.95
CA ASN A 381 -19.36 -28.71 -3.28
C ASN A 381 -18.92 -30.18 -3.10
N LYS A 382 -17.75 -30.42 -2.49
CA LYS A 382 -17.16 -31.75 -2.21
C LYS A 382 -16.80 -32.60 -3.44
N ASP A 383 -16.69 -32.00 -4.62
CA ASP A 383 -16.18 -32.62 -5.84
C ASP A 383 -14.67 -32.37 -5.93
N PHE A 384 -13.90 -33.12 -5.13
CA PHE A 384 -12.46 -32.88 -4.95
C PHE A 384 -11.66 -33.32 -6.18
N GLU A 385 -12.11 -34.34 -6.89
CA GLU A 385 -11.46 -34.85 -8.11
C GLU A 385 -11.46 -33.79 -9.21
N ARG A 386 -12.60 -33.13 -9.48
CA ARG A 386 -12.64 -32.02 -10.42
C ARG A 386 -11.85 -30.81 -9.93
N ALA A 387 -11.91 -30.52 -8.63
CA ALA A 387 -11.14 -29.42 -8.04
C ALA A 387 -9.63 -29.63 -8.25
N ILE A 388 -9.11 -30.83 -8.01
CA ILE A 388 -7.70 -31.18 -8.22
C ILE A 388 -7.29 -30.96 -9.68
N GLY A 389 -8.11 -31.42 -10.64
CA GLY A 389 -7.85 -31.20 -12.06
C GLY A 389 -7.70 -29.72 -12.40
N LEU A 390 -8.63 -28.89 -11.93
CA LEU A 390 -8.62 -27.44 -12.19
C LEU A 390 -7.48 -26.71 -11.46
N TYR A 391 -7.13 -27.12 -10.23
CA TYR A 391 -5.97 -26.55 -9.53
C TYR A 391 -4.65 -26.89 -10.24
N ARG A 392 -4.53 -28.08 -10.84
CA ARG A 392 -3.33 -28.45 -11.63
C ARG A 392 -3.19 -27.59 -12.88
N GLU A 393 -4.28 -27.33 -13.60
CA GLU A 393 -4.29 -26.40 -14.74
C GLU A 393 -3.89 -24.97 -14.31
N ALA A 394 -4.43 -24.49 -13.18
CA ALA A 394 -4.04 -23.19 -12.64
C ALA A 394 -2.56 -23.14 -12.24
N LEU A 395 -2.05 -24.20 -11.62
CA LEU A 395 -0.65 -24.30 -11.20
C LEU A 395 0.29 -24.27 -12.41
N LEU A 396 -0.01 -25.04 -13.46
CA LEU A 396 0.81 -25.12 -14.67
C LEU A 396 0.96 -23.75 -15.33
N ILE A 397 -0.13 -22.98 -15.43
CA ILE A 397 -0.09 -21.63 -15.98
C ILE A 397 0.73 -20.71 -15.06
N ASN A 398 0.46 -20.74 -13.76
CA ASN A 398 1.12 -19.85 -12.81
C ASN A 398 2.62 -20.14 -12.64
N GLU A 399 3.07 -21.39 -12.74
CA GLU A 399 4.50 -21.75 -12.71
C GLU A 399 5.27 -21.18 -13.92
N LYS A 400 4.59 -20.98 -15.06
CA LYS A 400 5.18 -20.34 -16.24
C LYS A 400 5.22 -18.82 -16.12
N CYS A 401 4.21 -18.22 -15.50
CA CYS A 401 4.03 -16.75 -15.49
C CYS A 401 4.55 -16.05 -14.23
N LEU A 402 4.69 -16.75 -13.10
CA LEU A 402 5.02 -16.17 -11.81
C LEU A 402 6.43 -16.57 -11.36
N PRO A 403 7.11 -15.72 -10.57
CA PRO A 403 8.36 -16.09 -9.94
C PRO A 403 8.21 -17.35 -9.05
N PRO A 404 9.27 -18.18 -8.89
CA PRO A 404 9.20 -19.45 -8.16
C PRO A 404 8.69 -19.40 -6.71
N PHE A 405 8.74 -18.22 -6.07
CA PHE A 405 8.27 -18.01 -4.69
C PHE A 405 7.10 -17.02 -4.61
N HIS A 406 6.24 -16.96 -5.63
CA HIS A 406 5.06 -16.11 -5.60
C HIS A 406 3.98 -16.62 -4.61
N PRO A 407 3.28 -15.75 -3.86
CA PRO A 407 2.22 -16.14 -2.90
C PRO A 407 1.17 -17.10 -3.47
N ASP A 408 0.74 -16.84 -4.70
CA ASP A 408 -0.32 -17.62 -5.36
C ASP A 408 0.07 -19.09 -5.56
N LEU A 409 1.36 -19.39 -5.77
CA LEU A 409 1.85 -20.76 -5.88
C LEU A 409 1.71 -21.51 -4.54
N ALA A 410 2.00 -20.85 -3.41
CA ALA A 410 1.79 -21.42 -2.09
C ALA A 410 0.31 -21.72 -1.83
N LEU A 411 -0.60 -20.81 -2.21
CA LEU A 411 -2.03 -21.00 -2.05
C LEU A 411 -2.57 -22.16 -2.88
N ILE A 412 -2.16 -22.28 -4.15
CA ILE A 412 -2.60 -23.39 -5.02
C ILE A 412 -2.07 -24.73 -4.49
N HIS A 413 -0.80 -24.80 -4.08
CA HIS A 413 -0.25 -25.99 -3.45
C HIS A 413 -0.96 -26.35 -2.15
N TYR A 414 -1.26 -25.38 -1.30
CA TYR A 414 -2.05 -25.62 -0.09
C TYR A 414 -3.44 -26.21 -0.42
N SER A 415 -4.16 -25.64 -1.40
CA SER A 415 -5.47 -26.13 -1.83
C SER A 415 -5.44 -27.53 -2.47
N LEU A 416 -4.36 -27.85 -3.21
CA LEU A 416 -4.11 -29.21 -3.68
C LEU A 416 -3.86 -30.15 -2.51
N GLY A 417 -3.02 -29.75 -1.54
CA GLY A 417 -2.73 -30.53 -0.33
C GLY A 417 -3.99 -30.89 0.44
N MET A 418 -4.87 -29.91 0.66
CA MET A 418 -6.18 -30.11 1.27
C MET A 418 -7.07 -31.09 0.48
N SER A 419 -7.14 -30.92 -0.83
CA SER A 419 -7.99 -31.75 -1.68
C SER A 419 -7.50 -33.21 -1.69
N TYR A 420 -6.19 -33.44 -1.84
CA TYR A 420 -5.57 -34.76 -1.76
C TYR A 420 -5.73 -35.42 -0.38
N ASN A 421 -5.59 -34.65 0.71
CA ASN A 421 -5.80 -35.15 2.06
C ASN A 421 -7.25 -35.64 2.23
N THR A 422 -8.21 -34.93 1.64
CA THR A 422 -9.63 -35.30 1.72
C THR A 422 -9.96 -36.59 0.97
N ILE A 423 -9.38 -36.80 -0.21
CA ILE A 423 -9.49 -38.06 -0.96
C ILE A 423 -8.52 -39.15 -0.48
N ARG A 424 -7.88 -38.96 0.68
CA ARG A 424 -6.95 -39.89 1.34
C ARG A 424 -5.68 -40.24 0.55
N GLN A 425 -5.26 -39.39 -0.38
CA GLN A 425 -3.97 -39.50 -1.06
C GLN A 425 -2.89 -38.78 -0.24
N GLN A 426 -2.45 -39.41 0.84
CA GLN A 426 -1.59 -38.78 1.86
C GLN A 426 -0.22 -38.34 1.33
N ASP A 427 0.41 -39.14 0.45
CA ASP A 427 1.74 -38.81 -0.10
C ASP A 427 1.71 -37.53 -0.94
N LEU A 428 0.67 -37.39 -1.78
CA LEU A 428 0.47 -36.20 -2.61
C LEU A 428 0.07 -34.99 -1.76
N ALA A 429 -0.74 -35.20 -0.71
CA ALA A 429 -1.09 -34.15 0.23
C ALA A 429 0.15 -33.60 0.94
N LEU A 430 1.01 -34.49 1.44
CA LEU A 430 2.26 -34.15 2.11
C LEU A 430 3.18 -33.36 1.17
N HIS A 431 3.41 -33.86 -0.05
CA HIS A 431 4.22 -33.19 -1.06
C HIS A 431 3.76 -31.74 -1.30
N HIS A 432 2.46 -31.53 -1.47
CA HIS A 432 1.90 -30.23 -1.76
C HIS A 432 1.91 -29.28 -0.55
N TYR A 433 1.66 -29.78 0.66
CA TYR A 433 1.79 -28.95 1.86
C TYR A 433 3.25 -28.55 2.14
N GLU A 434 4.22 -29.43 1.90
CA GLU A 434 5.65 -29.10 2.04
C GLU A 434 6.09 -28.04 1.04
N LYS A 435 5.67 -28.15 -0.23
CA LYS A 435 5.90 -27.09 -1.22
C LYS A 435 5.25 -25.76 -0.81
N ALA A 436 4.01 -25.79 -0.33
CA ALA A 436 3.31 -24.60 0.16
C ALA A 436 4.07 -23.95 1.33
N LEU A 437 4.63 -24.75 2.25
CA LEU A 437 5.43 -24.25 3.36
C LEU A 437 6.74 -23.61 2.89
N ILE A 438 7.48 -24.28 1.99
CA ILE A 438 8.77 -23.78 1.47
C ILE A 438 8.58 -22.43 0.79
N ILE A 439 7.56 -22.31 -0.07
CA ILE A 439 7.25 -21.05 -0.73
C ILE A 439 6.81 -20.04 0.32
N GLY A 440 5.84 -20.40 1.18
CA GLY A 440 5.30 -19.49 2.19
C GLY A 440 6.36 -18.89 3.12
N LEU A 441 7.38 -19.65 3.53
CA LEU A 441 8.46 -19.16 4.39
C LEU A 441 9.37 -18.13 3.71
N LYS A 442 9.48 -18.18 2.37
CA LYS A 442 10.26 -17.21 1.59
C LYS A 442 9.45 -15.97 1.21
N THR A 443 8.12 -16.11 1.18
CA THR A 443 7.22 -15.09 0.64
C THR A 443 6.52 -14.28 1.73
N PHE A 444 6.04 -14.95 2.77
CA PHE A 444 5.20 -14.35 3.80
C PHE A 444 6.04 -13.84 4.97
N ARG A 445 5.42 -12.99 5.79
CA ARG A 445 6.02 -12.63 7.09
C ARG A 445 6.05 -13.86 8.00
N PRO A 446 7.02 -13.94 8.93
CA PRO A 446 7.15 -15.08 9.83
C PRO A 446 5.86 -15.44 10.61
N ASN A 447 5.00 -14.45 10.89
CA ASN A 447 3.75 -14.62 11.65
C ASN A 447 2.49 -14.59 10.77
N GLU A 448 2.60 -14.89 9.48
CA GLU A 448 1.43 -14.95 8.59
C GLU A 448 0.51 -16.11 8.97
N PHE A 449 -0.80 -15.84 9.05
CA PHE A 449 -1.78 -16.81 9.50
C PHE A 449 -1.79 -18.10 8.66
N LEU A 450 -1.59 -18.00 7.35
CA LEU A 450 -1.55 -19.16 6.45
C LEU A 450 -0.44 -20.15 6.83
N LEU A 451 0.71 -19.68 7.29
CA LEU A 451 1.82 -20.55 7.72
C LEU A 451 1.40 -21.42 8.91
N SER A 452 0.63 -20.86 9.85
CA SER A 452 0.12 -21.62 10.99
C SER A 452 -0.81 -22.77 10.56
N ILE A 453 -1.62 -22.55 9.52
CA ILE A 453 -2.52 -23.57 9.00
C ILE A 453 -1.72 -24.66 8.29
N ILE A 454 -0.76 -24.28 7.43
CA ILE A 454 0.10 -25.25 6.73
C ILE A 454 0.85 -26.12 7.73
N TYR A 455 1.41 -25.53 8.80
CA TYR A 455 2.06 -26.28 9.87
C TYR A 455 1.11 -27.25 10.57
N ALA A 456 -0.11 -26.83 10.90
CA ALA A 456 -1.09 -27.70 11.55
C ALA A 456 -1.53 -28.88 10.65
N GLU A 457 -1.68 -28.64 9.35
CA GLU A 457 -2.01 -29.69 8.38
C GLU A 457 -0.86 -30.69 8.22
N LEU A 458 0.39 -30.22 8.11
CA LEU A 458 1.57 -31.08 8.08
C LEU A 458 1.71 -31.90 9.36
N ALA A 459 1.54 -31.27 10.52
CA ALA A 459 1.60 -31.94 11.82
C ALA A 459 0.58 -33.08 11.91
N THR A 460 -0.65 -32.83 11.45
CA THR A 460 -1.73 -33.82 11.41
C THR A 460 -1.38 -35.02 10.51
N ILE A 461 -0.69 -34.79 9.39
CA ILE A 461 -0.25 -35.87 8.50
C ILE A 461 0.91 -36.64 9.14
N TYR A 462 1.93 -35.95 9.66
CA TYR A 462 3.07 -36.59 10.33
C TYR A 462 2.65 -37.42 11.54
N GLN A 463 1.64 -36.97 12.29
CA GLN A 463 1.03 -37.74 13.37
C GLN A 463 0.42 -39.06 12.86
N LYS A 464 -0.30 -39.04 11.72
CA LYS A 464 -0.88 -40.25 11.10
C LYS A 464 0.17 -41.23 10.59
N ILE A 465 1.32 -40.72 10.12
CA ILE A 465 2.44 -41.53 9.62
C ILE A 465 3.29 -42.10 10.80
N GLY A 466 3.06 -41.62 12.03
CA GLY A 466 3.78 -42.05 13.23
C GLY A 466 5.08 -41.30 13.49
N GLN A 467 5.36 -40.19 12.77
CA GLN A 467 6.49 -39.30 13.03
C GLN A 467 6.09 -38.24 14.07
N ILE A 468 5.93 -38.67 15.33
CA ILE A 468 5.39 -37.84 16.41
C ILE A 468 6.27 -36.61 16.69
N ASP A 469 7.59 -36.76 16.73
CA ASP A 469 8.51 -35.64 17.02
C ASP A 469 8.37 -34.49 16.03
N LYS A 470 8.22 -34.81 14.73
CA LYS A 470 7.99 -33.79 13.69
C LYS A 470 6.61 -33.18 13.80
N ALA A 471 5.60 -33.98 14.14
CA ALA A 471 4.26 -33.48 14.34
C ALA A 471 4.22 -32.46 15.49
N ASP A 472 4.88 -32.76 16.60
CA ASP A 472 4.96 -31.88 17.76
C ASP A 472 5.69 -30.57 17.44
N ASP A 473 6.84 -30.62 16.75
CA ASP A 473 7.55 -29.42 16.29
C ASP A 473 6.66 -28.51 15.42
N TYR A 474 5.94 -29.08 14.46
CA TYR A 474 5.03 -28.30 13.61
C TYR A 474 3.80 -27.77 14.37
N PHE A 475 3.24 -28.53 15.31
CA PHE A 475 2.18 -28.01 16.17
C PHE A 475 2.67 -26.83 17.03
N GLN A 476 3.89 -26.89 17.57
CA GLN A 476 4.49 -25.80 18.33
C GLN A 476 4.68 -24.54 17.47
N LYS A 477 5.17 -24.70 16.24
CA LYS A 477 5.31 -23.59 15.27
C LYS A 477 3.96 -22.97 14.92
N ALA A 478 2.95 -23.79 14.65
CA ALA A 478 1.58 -23.32 14.40
C ALA A 478 1.03 -22.53 15.59
N ALA A 479 1.17 -23.05 16.81
CA ALA A 479 0.70 -22.42 18.04
C ALA A 479 1.39 -21.09 18.31
N THR A 480 2.71 -21.01 18.09
CA THR A 480 3.50 -19.78 18.28
C THR A 480 2.97 -18.66 17.39
N ILE A 481 2.75 -18.93 16.10
CA ILE A 481 2.18 -17.96 15.17
C ILE A 481 0.76 -17.56 15.60
N MET A 482 -0.08 -18.53 15.98
CA MET A 482 -1.47 -18.28 16.41
C MET A 482 -1.57 -17.42 17.67
N ASN A 483 -0.64 -17.56 18.62
CA ASN A 483 -0.57 -16.72 19.82
C ASN A 483 -0.24 -15.26 19.46
N VAL A 484 0.68 -15.04 18.52
CA VAL A 484 0.99 -13.69 18.02
C VAL A 484 -0.23 -13.10 17.30
N VAL A 485 -0.86 -13.85 16.39
CA VAL A 485 -2.01 -13.37 15.61
C VAL A 485 -3.23 -13.07 16.49
N SER A 486 -3.51 -13.87 17.50
CA SER A 486 -4.65 -13.65 18.42
C SER A 486 -4.45 -12.46 19.36
N SER A 487 -3.20 -12.10 19.68
CA SER A 487 -2.88 -10.89 20.45
C SER A 487 -3.07 -9.60 19.64
N THR A 488 -3.06 -9.69 18.30
CA THR A 488 -3.41 -8.57 17.41
C THR A 488 -4.92 -8.50 17.23
N SER A 489 -5.53 -7.47 17.83
CA SER A 489 -6.97 -7.31 18.05
C SER A 489 -7.85 -7.31 16.79
N ASP A 490 -8.42 -8.46 16.42
CA ASP A 490 -9.57 -8.51 15.49
C ASP A 490 -10.65 -9.51 15.99
N ARG A 491 -11.72 -8.98 16.59
CA ARG A 491 -12.77 -9.74 17.30
C ARG A 491 -13.57 -10.71 16.41
N ARG A 492 -13.62 -10.50 15.08
CA ARG A 492 -14.29 -11.45 14.15
C ARG A 492 -13.40 -12.65 13.80
N PHE A 493 -12.09 -12.50 13.95
CA PHE A 493 -11.08 -13.53 13.73
C PHE A 493 -11.16 -14.62 14.81
N ASN A 494 -11.40 -14.23 16.06
CA ASN A 494 -11.57 -15.14 17.20
C ASN A 494 -12.69 -16.16 17.01
N ASN A 495 -13.76 -15.86 16.27
CA ASN A 495 -14.85 -16.82 16.05
C ASN A 495 -14.50 -17.95 15.06
N ARG A 496 -13.58 -17.70 14.10
CA ARG A 496 -13.06 -18.75 13.20
C ARG A 496 -11.97 -19.57 13.88
N VAL A 497 -11.13 -18.93 14.70
CA VAL A 497 -10.15 -19.59 15.57
C VAL A 497 -10.86 -20.49 16.59
N ASP A 498 -11.96 -20.04 17.21
CA ASP A 498 -12.74 -20.83 18.17
C ASP A 498 -13.41 -22.05 17.51
N TYR A 499 -13.86 -21.95 16.25
CA TYR A 499 -14.37 -23.09 15.48
C TYR A 499 -13.28 -24.13 15.18
N MET A 500 -12.04 -23.71 14.89
CA MET A 500 -10.91 -24.61 14.66
C MET A 500 -10.34 -25.19 15.97
N CYS A 501 -10.25 -24.40 17.04
CA CYS A 501 -9.82 -24.83 18.38
C CYS A 501 -10.76 -25.89 18.98
N ARG A 502 -12.06 -25.89 18.64
CA ARG A 502 -12.99 -26.96 19.03
C ARG A 502 -12.69 -28.32 18.38
N ARG A 503 -11.97 -28.34 17.24
CA ARG A 503 -11.60 -29.56 16.51
C ARG A 503 -10.25 -30.14 16.99
N CYS A 504 -9.36 -29.30 17.55
CA CYS A 504 -8.03 -29.68 18.07
C CYS A 504 -8.01 -29.92 19.59
N ARG A 505 -9.18 -30.19 20.21
CA ARG A 505 -9.45 -30.02 21.65
C ARG A 505 -8.83 -31.04 22.62
N GLN A 506 -7.74 -31.73 22.25
CA GLN A 506 -7.08 -32.65 23.19
C GLN A 506 -5.60 -32.39 23.50
N HIS A 507 -4.88 -31.50 22.81
CA HIS A 507 -3.44 -31.39 23.07
C HIS A 507 -2.83 -29.97 23.18
N VAL A 508 -3.59 -28.89 22.92
CA VAL A 508 -3.00 -27.53 22.86
C VAL A 508 -3.08 -26.74 24.19
N TRP A 509 -3.78 -27.24 25.21
CA TRP A 509 -4.17 -26.44 26.39
C TRP A 509 -3.24 -26.48 27.62
N ALA A 510 -1.97 -26.88 27.49
CA ALA A 510 -1.10 -27.06 28.66
C ALA A 510 0.21 -26.24 28.68
N TYR A 511 0.45 -25.28 27.80
CA TYR A 511 1.72 -24.52 27.82
C TYR A 511 1.61 -22.99 27.63
N ALA A 512 0.40 -22.44 27.73
CA ALA A 512 0.15 -21.00 27.59
C ALA A 512 -0.24 -20.35 28.94
N MET A 513 0.69 -20.31 29.89
CA MET A 513 0.75 -19.28 30.92
C MET A 513 2.23 -19.00 31.22
N PHE A 514 2.60 -17.72 31.29
CA PHE A 514 3.95 -17.16 31.47
C PHE A 514 4.81 -17.03 30.20
N ASN A 515 4.61 -15.95 29.45
CA ASN A 515 5.53 -14.80 29.50
C ASN A 515 5.09 -13.72 28.51
N GLY A 516 4.94 -12.50 29.01
CA GLY A 516 4.72 -11.31 28.21
C GLY A 516 6.04 -10.69 27.79
N ILE A 517 6.14 -10.27 26.52
CA ILE A 517 7.11 -9.28 26.07
C ILE A 517 6.42 -8.39 25.02
N ARG A 518 6.49 -7.09 25.29
CA ARG A 518 6.18 -5.97 24.39
C ARG A 518 7.38 -5.71 23.46
N GLU A 519 7.06 -5.08 22.34
CA GLU A 519 7.90 -4.17 21.53
C GLU A 519 8.57 -4.64 20.22
N THR A 520 8.24 -3.83 19.20
CA THR A 520 9.05 -3.29 18.09
C THR A 520 9.44 -4.20 16.92
N CYS A 521 8.99 -3.81 15.72
CA CYS A 521 9.50 -4.30 14.45
C CYS A 521 9.96 -3.11 13.59
N PRO A 522 11.18 -3.12 13.00
CA PRO A 522 11.73 -2.00 12.22
C PRO A 522 11.13 -1.81 10.80
N ILE A 523 10.02 -2.47 10.48
CA ILE A 523 9.45 -2.49 9.11
C ILE A 523 8.33 -1.45 8.92
N CYS A 524 8.04 -0.61 9.93
CA CYS A 524 7.06 0.47 9.81
C CYS A 524 7.38 1.51 8.70
N PHE A 525 8.62 1.56 8.19
CA PHE A 525 8.99 2.46 7.10
C PHE A 525 8.37 2.07 5.73
N ILE A 526 8.11 0.79 5.47
CA ILE A 526 7.68 0.33 4.13
C ILE A 526 6.16 0.32 3.98
N PHE A 527 5.38 0.28 5.06
CA PHE A 527 3.92 0.48 4.96
C PHE A 527 3.54 1.93 4.74
N HIS A 528 4.29 2.85 5.35
CA HIS A 528 4.01 4.27 5.32
C HIS A 528 4.48 4.98 4.05
N SER A 529 5.48 4.43 3.34
CA SER A 529 5.91 4.95 2.03
C SER A 529 4.94 4.63 0.89
N ARG A 530 4.04 3.65 1.06
CA ARG A 530 3.13 3.19 0.00
C ARG A 530 2.01 4.18 -0.28
N LEU A 531 1.38 4.71 0.76
CA LEU A 531 0.30 5.70 0.59
C LEU A 531 0.88 7.05 0.13
N SER A 532 2.01 7.49 0.68
CA SER A 532 2.68 8.74 0.28
C SER A 532 3.12 8.72 -1.19
N PHE A 533 3.51 7.54 -1.70
CA PHE A 533 3.85 7.35 -3.10
C PHE A 533 2.63 7.55 -4.02
N TRP A 534 1.53 6.84 -3.75
CA TRP A 534 0.28 7.00 -4.50
C TRP A 534 -0.34 8.38 -4.37
N ILE A 535 -0.17 9.05 -3.23
CA ILE A 535 -0.62 10.42 -3.00
C ILE A 535 0.11 11.39 -3.95
N SER A 536 1.43 11.25 -4.13
CA SER A 536 2.20 12.08 -5.07
C SER A 536 1.84 11.80 -6.53
N ASP A 537 1.69 10.53 -6.88
CA ASP A 537 1.32 10.09 -8.22
C ASP A 537 -0.14 10.49 -8.56
N LEU A 538 -1.06 10.49 -7.58
CA LEU A 538 -2.43 11.03 -7.74
C LEU A 538 -2.44 12.53 -8.05
N PHE A 539 -1.40 13.26 -7.67
CA PHE A 539 -1.30 14.69 -7.90
C PHE A 539 -0.73 15.02 -9.28
N GLN A 540 0.01 14.09 -9.93
CA GLN A 540 0.45 14.13 -11.34
C GLN A 540 -0.75 14.07 -12.26
#